data_AF-A0A2D6NWL6-F1
#
_entry.id   AF-A0A2D6NWL6-F1
#
_cell.length_a   1.000
_cell.length_b   1.000
_cell.length_c   1.000
_cell.angle_alpha   90.00
_cell.angle_beta   90.00
_cell.angle_gamma   90.00
#
_symmetry.space_group_name_H-M   'P 1'
#
loop_
_entity.id
_entity.type
_entity.pdbx_description
1 polymer ?
#
loop_
_entity_poly.entity_id
_entity_poly.type
_entity_poly.pdbx_seq_one_letter_code
_entity_poly.pdbx_strand_id
1 'polypeptide(L)'
;MQEIQDFKSKTQEIISRLQEEFSSLRADQANPGLVENILVEYYGTPTPLKQVGSIGIADARTLVISPWSRDTIPDIEKAINKHGNGLTAQSDSEVVRIKIPSLNNERRQQIIKQINEKAEQARIAVRRLRDQIREQIKDINIEDDKFKGLKDLDVASEDVNQEIEKVRENKEKQIME
;
A
#
# COMPACT_ATOMS: atom_id res chain seq x y z
N MET A 1 -12.23 9.88 32.70
CA MET A 1 -12.62 11.08 31.95
C MET A 1 -13.10 10.62 30.59
N GLN A 2 -14.29 11.03 30.16
CA GLN A 2 -14.95 10.50 28.96
C GLN A 2 -14.15 10.85 27.70
N GLU A 3 -13.64 12.07 27.65
CA GLU A 3 -12.85 12.67 26.59
C GLU A 3 -11.59 11.85 26.26
N ILE A 4 -10.95 11.29 27.29
CA ILE A 4 -9.78 10.42 27.13
C ILE A 4 -10.17 9.03 26.60
N GLN A 5 -11.32 8.51 27.01
CA GLN A 5 -11.84 7.25 26.48
C GLN A 5 -12.23 7.40 25.00
N ASP A 6 -12.87 8.51 24.64
CA ASP A 6 -13.23 8.85 23.28
C ASP A 6 -11.98 9.02 22.39
N PHE A 7 -10.94 9.67 22.90
CA PHE A 7 -9.65 9.76 22.21
C PHE A 7 -9.09 8.37 21.93
N LYS A 8 -8.99 7.51 22.94
CA LYS A 8 -8.45 6.14 22.81
C LYS A 8 -9.25 5.27 21.85
N SER A 9 -10.58 5.34 21.89
CA SER A 9 -11.44 4.56 20.99
C SER A 9 -11.26 5.00 19.54
N LYS A 10 -11.22 6.31 19.28
CA LYS A 10 -11.06 6.83 17.91
C LYS A 10 -9.65 6.61 17.36
N THR A 11 -8.61 6.68 18.21
CA THR A 11 -7.24 6.37 17.76
C THR A 11 -7.07 4.88 17.46
N GLN A 12 -7.75 3.98 18.18
CA GLN A 12 -7.78 2.56 17.83
C GLN A 12 -8.35 2.33 16.43
N GLU A 13 -9.43 3.00 16.06
CA GLU A 13 -9.96 2.91 14.69
C GLU A 13 -8.97 3.40 13.63
N ILE A 14 -8.21 4.47 13.92
CA ILE A 14 -7.15 4.97 13.04
C ILE A 14 -6.06 3.91 12.86
N ILE A 15 -5.63 3.26 13.94
CA ILE A 15 -4.62 2.19 13.91
C ILE A 15 -5.14 0.98 13.13
N SER A 16 -6.38 0.55 13.36
CA SER A 16 -6.98 -0.57 12.63
C SER A 16 -7.04 -0.29 11.13
N ARG A 17 -7.46 0.91 10.72
CA ARG A 17 -7.43 1.31 9.30
C ARG A 17 -6.01 1.33 8.74
N LEU A 18 -5.04 1.84 9.49
CA LEU A 18 -3.63 1.82 9.06
C LEU A 18 -3.13 0.38 8.83
N GLN A 19 -3.48 -0.55 9.73
CA GLN A 19 -3.14 -1.97 9.61
C GLN A 19 -3.81 -2.61 8.38
N GLU A 20 -5.08 -2.30 8.11
CA GLU A 20 -5.78 -2.76 6.91
C GLU A 20 -5.11 -2.23 5.64
N GLU A 21 -4.76 -0.93 5.60
CA GLU A 21 -4.03 -0.35 4.48
C GLU A 21 -2.67 -1.00 4.29
N PHE A 22 -1.93 -1.26 5.37
CA PHE A 22 -0.67 -2.00 5.31
C PHE A 22 -0.84 -3.46 4.88
N SER A 23 -1.98 -4.09 5.16
CA SER A 23 -2.26 -5.45 4.72
C SER A 23 -2.43 -5.56 3.20
N SER A 24 -2.88 -4.47 2.56
CA SER A 24 -2.96 -4.34 1.09
C SER A 24 -1.60 -4.08 0.44
N LEU A 25 -0.65 -3.52 1.19
CA LEU A 25 0.73 -3.33 0.74
C LEU A 25 1.50 -4.65 0.89
N ARG A 26 1.39 -5.48 -0.14
CA ARG A 26 2.08 -6.77 -0.23
C ARG A 26 3.28 -6.68 -1.16
N ALA A 27 4.41 -7.14 -0.64
CA ALA A 27 5.67 -7.21 -1.36
C ALA A 27 5.64 -8.31 -2.44
N ASP A 28 4.90 -9.37 -2.15
CA ASP A 28 4.91 -10.64 -2.84
C ASP A 28 3.79 -10.82 -3.86
N GLN A 29 2.91 -9.82 -4.05
CA GLN A 29 1.75 -9.92 -4.93
C GLN A 29 1.99 -9.26 -6.30
N ALA A 30 1.67 -10.02 -7.35
CA ALA A 30 1.74 -9.63 -8.73
C ALA A 30 0.84 -8.42 -8.99
N ASN A 31 1.40 -7.36 -9.58
CA ASN A 31 0.66 -6.14 -9.89
C ASN A 31 0.55 -5.95 -11.41
N PRO A 32 -0.67 -5.94 -11.99
CA PRO A 32 -0.91 -5.70 -13.41
C PRO A 32 -0.22 -4.44 -13.95
N GLY A 33 -0.12 -3.38 -13.15
CA GLY A 33 0.51 -2.11 -13.50
C GLY A 33 1.99 -2.23 -13.88
N LEU A 34 2.66 -3.34 -13.55
CA LEU A 34 4.04 -3.63 -13.99
C LEU A 34 4.15 -3.83 -15.51
N VAL A 35 3.09 -4.31 -16.15
CA VAL A 35 3.12 -4.70 -17.57
C VAL A 35 2.15 -3.91 -18.44
N GLU A 36 1.20 -3.19 -17.85
CA GLU A 36 0.18 -2.40 -18.55
C GLU A 36 0.73 -1.42 -19.59
N ASN A 37 1.89 -0.81 -19.31
CA ASN A 37 2.49 0.23 -20.15
C ASN A 37 3.59 -0.32 -21.09
N ILE A 38 3.84 -1.64 -21.07
CA ILE A 38 4.78 -2.26 -22.01
C ILE A 38 4.18 -2.14 -23.41
N LEU A 39 4.96 -1.58 -24.34
CA LEU A 39 4.56 -1.45 -25.74
C LEU A 39 4.74 -2.79 -26.46
N VAL A 40 3.66 -3.26 -27.06
CA VAL A 40 3.63 -4.47 -27.90
C VAL A 40 3.34 -4.06 -29.33
N GLU A 41 3.99 -4.72 -30.28
CA GLU A 41 3.69 -4.54 -31.68
C GLU A 41 2.35 -5.23 -32.00
N TYR A 42 1.30 -4.43 -32.13
CA TYR A 42 -0.05 -4.91 -32.45
C TYR A 42 -0.39 -4.45 -33.87
N TYR A 43 -0.38 -5.40 -34.82
CA TYR A 43 -0.54 -5.11 -36.25
C TYR A 43 0.39 -4.00 -36.78
N GLY A 44 1.67 -4.03 -36.37
CA GLY A 44 2.69 -3.07 -36.80
C GLY A 44 2.65 -1.70 -36.10
N THR A 45 1.76 -1.51 -35.11
CA THR A 45 1.71 -0.29 -34.31
C THR A 45 2.07 -0.59 -32.85
N PRO A 46 3.02 0.15 -32.24
CA PRO A 46 3.36 -0.01 -30.83
C PRO A 46 2.17 0.43 -29.95
N THR A 47 1.56 -0.54 -29.28
CA THR A 47 0.34 -0.37 -28.49
C THR A 47 0.59 -0.84 -27.06
N PRO A 48 0.15 -0.08 -26.03
CA PRO A 48 0.26 -0.51 -24.64
C PRO A 48 -0.48 -1.82 -24.37
N LEU A 49 0.14 -2.72 -23.62
CA LEU A 49 -0.40 -4.06 -23.34
C LEU A 49 -1.83 -4.05 -22.78
N LYS A 50 -2.17 -3.05 -21.95
CA LYS A 50 -3.54 -2.88 -21.40
C LYS A 50 -4.65 -2.73 -22.45
N GLN A 51 -4.29 -2.37 -23.69
CA GLN A 51 -5.23 -2.25 -24.82
C GLN A 51 -5.25 -3.50 -25.70
N VAL A 52 -4.23 -4.36 -25.60
CA VAL A 52 -4.05 -5.57 -26.41
C VAL A 52 -4.72 -6.79 -25.79
N GLY A 53 -4.99 -6.76 -24.48
CA GLY A 53 -5.68 -7.84 -23.77
C GLY A 53 -6.08 -7.52 -22.34
N SER A 54 -6.75 -8.48 -21.70
CA SER A 54 -7.06 -8.45 -20.28
C SER A 54 -5.86 -8.92 -19.47
N ILE A 55 -5.47 -8.15 -18.45
CA ILE A 55 -4.38 -8.49 -17.53
C ILE A 55 -5.00 -8.91 -16.19
N GLY A 56 -4.70 -10.13 -15.76
CA GLY A 56 -5.19 -10.71 -14.51
C GLY A 56 -4.05 -11.22 -13.64
N ILE A 57 -4.37 -11.47 -12.37
CA ILE A 57 -3.46 -12.12 -11.42
C ILE A 57 -3.86 -13.59 -11.36
N ALA A 58 -2.94 -14.49 -11.72
CA ALA A 58 -3.18 -15.94 -11.63
C ALA A 58 -2.78 -16.47 -10.25
N ASP A 59 -1.62 -16.04 -9.76
CA ASP A 59 -1.13 -16.34 -8.41
C ASP A 59 -0.30 -15.16 -7.88
N ALA A 60 0.25 -15.28 -6.67
CA ALA A 60 1.02 -14.22 -6.04
C ALA A 60 2.19 -13.70 -6.90
N ARG A 61 2.82 -14.52 -7.73
CA ARG A 61 3.99 -14.14 -8.56
C ARG A 61 3.76 -14.24 -10.06
N THR A 62 2.55 -14.59 -10.48
CA THR A 62 2.22 -14.82 -11.89
C THR A 62 1.07 -13.93 -12.34
N LEU A 63 1.34 -13.10 -13.35
CA LEU A 63 0.29 -12.42 -14.11
C LEU A 63 -0.12 -13.28 -15.30
N VAL A 64 -1.39 -13.18 -15.68
CA VAL A 64 -1.94 -13.78 -16.89
C VAL A 64 -2.40 -12.66 -17.81
N ILE A 65 -2.03 -12.74 -19.09
CA ILE A 65 -2.54 -11.87 -20.14
C ILE A 65 -3.38 -12.72 -21.08
N SER A 66 -4.63 -12.34 -21.23
CA SER A 66 -5.56 -12.92 -22.21
C SER A 66 -5.71 -11.91 -23.36
N PRO A 67 -5.01 -12.10 -24.49
CA PRO A 67 -5.08 -11.17 -25.61
C PRO A 67 -6.42 -11.26 -26.33
N TRP A 68 -6.84 -10.15 -26.97
CA TRP A 68 -8.06 -10.14 -27.79
C TRP A 68 -7.90 -10.96 -29.07
N SER A 69 -6.67 -11.09 -29.58
CA SER A 69 -6.32 -11.90 -30.74
C SER A 69 -5.20 -12.88 -30.39
N ARG A 70 -5.36 -14.15 -30.75
CA ARG A 70 -4.36 -15.20 -30.45
C ARG A 70 -3.07 -15.00 -31.25
N ASP A 71 -3.18 -14.40 -32.43
CA ASP A 71 -2.04 -14.17 -33.32
C ASP A 71 -1.00 -13.21 -32.72
N THR A 72 -1.37 -12.45 -31.69
CA THR A 72 -0.49 -11.46 -31.04
C THR A 72 0.24 -12.01 -29.82
N ILE A 73 0.01 -13.27 -29.45
CA ILE A 73 0.73 -13.96 -28.35
C ILE A 73 2.26 -13.89 -28.53
N PRO A 74 2.84 -14.17 -29.72
CA PRO A 74 4.29 -14.11 -29.92
C PRO A 74 4.86 -12.71 -29.74
N ASP A 75 4.11 -11.68 -30.15
CA ASP A 75 4.55 -10.28 -30.03
C ASP A 75 4.52 -9.81 -28.58
N ILE A 76 3.51 -10.22 -27.80
CA ILE A 76 3.42 -9.97 -26.37
C ILE A 76 4.61 -10.64 -25.64
N GLU A 77 4.88 -11.91 -25.93
CA GLU A 77 5.99 -12.66 -25.33
C GLU A 77 7.34 -11.97 -25.61
N LYS A 78 7.57 -11.59 -26.88
CA LYS A 78 8.79 -10.86 -27.28
C LYS A 78 8.90 -9.52 -26.58
N ALA A 79 7.82 -8.74 -26.52
CA ALA A 79 7.83 -7.42 -25.90
C ALA A 79 8.18 -7.49 -24.41
N ILE A 80 7.61 -8.45 -23.68
CA ILE A 80 7.86 -8.64 -22.24
C ILE A 80 9.30 -9.09 -21.98
N ASN A 81 9.79 -10.07 -22.76
CA ASN A 81 11.17 -10.54 -22.63
C ASN A 81 12.19 -9.45 -23.05
N LYS A 82 11.84 -8.56 -23.98
CA LYS A 82 12.68 -7.44 -24.43
C LYS A 82 12.71 -6.25 -23.45
N HIS A 83 11.65 -6.04 -22.67
CA HIS A 83 11.55 -4.90 -21.76
C HIS A 83 12.65 -4.90 -20.67
N GLY A 84 13.22 -6.06 -20.31
CA GLY A 84 14.44 -6.10 -19.51
C GLY A 84 14.29 -5.91 -18.00
N ASN A 85 13.07 -6.01 -17.44
CA ASN A 85 12.82 -5.82 -16.00
C ASN A 85 12.91 -7.12 -15.17
N GLY A 86 13.58 -8.16 -15.68
CA GLY A 86 13.62 -9.49 -15.06
C GLY A 86 12.31 -10.27 -15.13
N LEU A 87 11.28 -9.74 -15.80
CA LEU A 87 10.05 -10.45 -16.11
C LEU A 87 10.31 -11.54 -17.14
N THR A 88 9.71 -12.72 -16.95
CA THR A 88 9.79 -13.80 -17.93
C THR A 88 8.39 -14.17 -18.40
N ALA A 89 8.13 -14.06 -19.69
CA ALA A 89 6.89 -14.52 -20.30
C ALA A 89 6.99 -15.99 -20.71
N GLN A 90 5.93 -16.76 -20.45
CA GLN A 90 5.69 -18.09 -21.00
C GLN A 90 4.34 -18.06 -21.71
N SER A 91 4.34 -18.33 -23.02
CA SER A 91 3.13 -18.44 -23.81
C SER A 91 2.51 -19.83 -23.68
N ASP A 92 1.18 -19.86 -23.64
CA ASP A 92 0.35 -21.03 -23.87
C ASP A 92 -0.44 -20.78 -25.18
N SER A 93 -1.25 -21.74 -25.60
CA SER A 93 -2.13 -21.67 -26.77
C SER A 93 -3.16 -20.53 -26.74
N GLU A 94 -3.54 -20.04 -25.55
CA GLU A 94 -4.57 -18.99 -25.39
C GLU A 94 -4.13 -17.78 -24.54
N VAL A 95 -3.13 -17.94 -23.67
CA VAL A 95 -2.75 -16.90 -22.69
C VAL A 95 -1.24 -16.78 -22.57
N VAL A 96 -0.75 -15.61 -22.15
CA VAL A 96 0.65 -15.38 -21.78
C VAL A 96 0.76 -15.27 -20.27
N ARG A 97 1.59 -16.11 -19.65
CA ARG A 97 1.88 -16.08 -18.21
C ARG A 97 3.19 -15.36 -17.98
N ILE A 98 3.19 -14.38 -17.09
CA ILE A 98 4.38 -13.61 -16.74
C ILE A 98 4.79 -13.98 -15.34
N LYS A 99 5.98 -14.57 -15.19
CA LYS A 99 6.58 -14.81 -13.88
C LYS A 99 7.32 -13.55 -13.46
N ILE A 100 6.92 -13.03 -12.31
CA ILE A 100 7.59 -11.90 -11.66
C ILE A 100 8.68 -12.48 -10.77
N PRO A 101 9.96 -12.10 -10.98
CA PRO A 101 11.05 -12.49 -10.09
C PRO A 101 10.84 -11.89 -8.69
N SER A 102 11.60 -12.35 -7.71
CA SER A 102 11.62 -11.72 -6.38
C SER A 102 11.84 -10.21 -6.50
N LEU A 103 11.20 -9.43 -5.63
CA LEU A 103 11.28 -7.96 -5.60
C LEU A 103 12.70 -7.46 -5.89
N ASN A 104 12.81 -6.52 -6.83
CA ASN A 104 14.01 -5.72 -6.97
C ASN A 104 14.05 -4.62 -5.87
N ASN A 105 15.25 -4.09 -5.59
CA ASN A 105 15.44 -3.07 -4.57
C ASN A 105 14.59 -1.80 -4.82
N GLU A 106 14.37 -1.44 -6.09
CA GLU A 106 13.56 -0.27 -6.47
C GLU A 106 12.09 -0.41 -6.05
N ARG A 107 11.49 -1.59 -6.20
CA ARG A 107 10.09 -1.81 -5.80
C ARG A 107 9.94 -1.84 -4.29
N ARG A 108 10.88 -2.46 -3.57
CA ARG A 108 10.92 -2.41 -2.09
C ARG A 108 10.95 -0.95 -1.62
N GLN A 109 11.80 -0.12 -2.22
CA GLN A 109 11.89 1.32 -1.93
C GLN A 109 10.56 2.06 -2.18
N GLN A 110 9.86 1.77 -3.29
CA GLN A 110 8.55 2.37 -3.56
C GLN A 110 7.49 1.99 -2.52
N ILE A 111 7.45 0.73 -2.10
CA ILE A 111 6.51 0.26 -1.07
C ILE A 111 6.82 0.91 0.27
N ILE A 112 8.10 1.01 0.64
CA ILE A 112 8.55 1.70 1.86
C ILE A 112 8.11 3.17 1.85
N LYS A 113 8.21 3.85 0.70
CA LYS A 113 7.71 5.23 0.56
C LYS A 113 6.21 5.32 0.86
N GLN A 114 5.41 4.40 0.33
CA GLN A 114 3.96 4.36 0.60
C GLN A 114 3.64 4.06 2.07
N ILE A 115 4.41 3.15 2.71
CA ILE A 115 4.30 2.86 4.14
C ILE A 115 4.53 4.14 4.96
N ASN A 116 5.58 4.90 4.64
CA ASN A 116 5.92 6.15 5.31
C ASN A 116 4.83 7.22 5.12
N GLU A 117 4.33 7.39 3.90
CA GLU A 117 3.24 8.33 3.58
C GLU A 117 1.97 8.03 4.39
N LYS A 118 1.57 6.75 4.45
CA LYS A 118 0.38 6.32 5.21
C LYS A 118 0.55 6.46 6.72
N ALA A 119 1.72 6.11 7.26
CA ALA A 119 2.03 6.33 8.67
C ALA A 119 1.94 7.81 9.05
N GLU A 120 2.43 8.71 8.19
CA GLU A 120 2.35 10.14 8.43
C GLU A 120 0.90 10.66 8.38
N GLN A 121 0.08 10.17 7.46
CA GLN A 121 -1.35 10.48 7.44
C GLN A 121 -2.06 10.07 8.73
N ALA A 122 -1.73 8.88 9.28
CA ALA A 122 -2.26 8.44 10.56
C ALA A 122 -1.82 9.37 11.71
N ARG A 123 -0.55 9.78 11.77
CA ARG A 123 -0.06 10.74 12.79
C ARG A 123 -0.76 12.09 12.69
N ILE A 124 -1.00 12.59 11.47
CA ILE A 124 -1.74 13.84 11.25
C ILE A 124 -3.17 13.70 11.77
N ALA A 125 -3.83 12.56 11.52
CA ALA A 125 -5.18 12.30 12.01
C ALA A 125 -5.23 12.27 13.56
N VAL A 126 -4.27 11.59 14.19
CA VAL A 126 -4.13 11.56 15.66
C VAL A 126 -3.91 12.96 16.22
N ARG A 127 -3.03 13.77 15.60
CA ARG A 127 -2.78 15.16 16.02
C ARG A 127 -4.05 16.00 15.98
N ARG A 128 -4.79 15.94 14.86
CA ARG A 128 -6.07 16.67 14.70
C ARG A 128 -7.08 16.27 15.77
N LEU A 129 -7.21 14.97 16.02
CA LEU A 129 -8.10 14.45 17.06
C LEU A 129 -7.67 14.92 18.45
N ARG A 130 -6.37 14.88 18.76
CA ARG A 130 -5.83 15.38 20.03
C ARG A 130 -6.16 16.85 20.22
N ASP A 131 -5.96 17.68 19.21
CA ASP A 131 -6.23 19.12 19.30
C ASP A 131 -7.73 19.39 19.51
N GLN A 132 -8.63 18.60 18.90
CA GLN A 132 -10.07 18.67 19.15
C GLN A 132 -10.44 18.31 20.60
N ILE A 133 -9.92 17.19 21.11
CA ILE A 133 -10.18 16.74 22.49
C ILE A 133 -9.57 17.74 23.49
N ARG A 134 -8.42 18.33 23.16
CA ARG A 134 -7.76 19.35 23.99
C ARG A 134 -8.65 20.58 24.19
N GLU A 135 -9.34 21.04 23.15
CA GLU A 135 -10.30 22.16 23.30
C GLU A 135 -11.47 21.77 24.21
N GLN A 136 -12.02 20.56 24.09
CA GLN A 136 -13.08 20.08 24.97
C GLN A 136 -12.65 20.03 26.45
N ILE A 137 -11.42 19.58 26.72
CA ILE A 137 -10.87 19.55 28.09
C ILE A 137 -10.66 20.97 28.63
N LYS A 138 -10.38 21.96 27.77
CA LYS A 138 -10.23 23.35 28.22
C LYS A 138 -11.52 23.97 28.73
N ASP A 139 -12.67 23.50 28.27
CA ASP A 139 -14.00 23.97 28.68
C ASP A 139 -14.43 23.40 30.05
N ILE A 140 -13.66 22.50 30.65
CA ILE A 140 -13.89 21.99 32.00
C ILE A 140 -13.64 23.09 33.04
N ASN A 141 -14.64 23.37 33.87
CA ASN A 141 -14.60 24.43 34.89
C ASN A 141 -13.74 24.08 36.12
N ILE A 142 -13.48 22.79 36.36
CA ILE A 142 -12.69 22.32 37.50
C ILE A 142 -11.22 22.29 37.09
N GLU A 143 -10.41 23.14 37.72
CA GLU A 143 -9.00 23.36 37.35
C GLU A 143 -8.15 22.09 37.49
N ASP A 144 -8.27 21.36 38.61
CA ASP A 144 -7.54 20.10 38.84
C ASP A 144 -7.86 19.03 37.80
N ASP A 145 -9.15 18.87 37.46
CA ASP A 145 -9.59 17.91 36.44
C ASP A 145 -9.08 18.29 35.06
N LYS A 146 -9.08 19.59 34.72
CA LYS A 146 -8.52 20.11 33.47
C LYS A 146 -7.02 19.83 33.35
N PHE A 147 -6.24 20.13 34.39
CA PHE A 147 -4.80 19.84 34.39
C PHE A 147 -4.51 18.35 34.22
N LYS A 148 -5.26 17.51 34.95
CA LYS A 148 -5.13 16.05 34.84
C LYS A 148 -5.51 15.54 33.44
N GLY A 149 -6.62 16.02 32.89
CA GLY A 149 -7.10 15.64 31.56
C GLY A 149 -6.11 16.00 30.45
N LEU A 150 -5.52 17.18 30.49
CA LEU A 150 -4.50 17.60 29.52
C LEU A 150 -3.25 16.70 29.59
N LYS A 151 -2.79 16.39 30.80
CA LYS A 151 -1.64 15.50 31.00
C LYS A 151 -1.94 14.08 30.49
N ASP A 152 -3.10 13.55 30.82
CA ASP A 152 -3.52 12.20 30.40
C ASP A 152 -3.69 12.13 28.87
N LEU A 153 -4.16 13.20 28.22
CA LEU A 153 -4.26 13.31 26.77
C LEU A 153 -2.89 13.30 26.10
N ASP A 154 -1.93 14.06 26.63
CA ASP A 154 -0.58 14.11 26.08
C ASP A 154 0.12 12.75 26.18
N VAL A 155 -0.02 12.05 27.31
CA VAL A 155 0.49 10.67 27.48
C VAL A 155 -0.18 9.71 26.50
N ALA A 156 -1.52 9.74 26.40
CA ALA A 156 -2.24 8.87 25.48
C ALA A 156 -1.87 9.13 24.01
N SER A 157 -1.63 10.39 23.63
CA SER A 157 -1.19 10.74 22.28
C SER A 157 0.21 10.22 21.98
N GLU A 158 1.11 10.24 22.96
CA GLU A 158 2.48 9.72 22.81
C GLU A 158 2.46 8.20 22.65
N ASP A 159 1.68 7.49 23.47
CA ASP A 159 1.51 6.03 23.39
C ASP A 159 1.03 5.60 21.99
N VAL A 160 0.04 6.31 21.43
CA VAL A 160 -0.51 6.03 20.08
C VAL A 160 0.53 6.31 19.00
N ASN A 161 1.34 7.37 19.12
CA ASN A 161 2.41 7.65 18.16
C ASN A 161 3.47 6.55 18.16
N GLN A 162 3.83 6.03 19.34
CA GLN A 162 4.75 4.90 19.46
C GLN A 162 4.16 3.62 18.88
N GLU A 163 2.86 3.40 19.01
CA GLU A 163 2.18 2.27 18.39
C GLU A 163 2.19 2.36 16.85
N ILE A 164 1.89 3.53 16.29
CA ILE A 164 2.00 3.78 14.83
C ILE A 164 3.43 3.50 14.36
N GLU A 165 4.44 3.94 15.11
CA GLU A 165 5.85 3.69 14.78
C GLU A 165 6.17 2.20 14.74
N LYS A 166 5.77 1.45 15.76
CA LYS A 166 5.97 -0.01 15.83
C LYS A 166 5.30 -0.72 14.64
N VAL A 167 4.06 -0.35 14.32
CA VAL A 167 3.33 -0.95 13.19
C VAL A 167 4.04 -0.63 11.87
N ARG A 168 4.54 0.60 11.68
CA ARG A 168 5.32 1.00 10.50
C ARG A 168 6.60 0.19 10.38
N GLU A 169 7.41 0.14 11.43
CA GLU A 169 8.70 -0.56 11.42
C GLU A 169 8.54 -2.05 11.17
N ASN A 170 7.55 -2.69 11.80
CA ASN A 170 7.25 -4.10 11.56
C ASN A 170 6.90 -4.35 10.10
N LYS A 171 6.10 -3.46 9.49
CA LYS A 171 5.74 -3.58 8.09
C LYS A 171 6.94 -3.35 7.18
N GLU A 172 7.76 -2.35 7.47
CA GLU A 172 8.98 -2.06 6.71
C GLU A 172 9.96 -3.25 6.72
N LYS A 173 10.19 -3.86 7.88
CA LYS A 173 10.99 -5.09 8.01
C LYS A 173 10.42 -6.23 7.16
N GLN A 174 9.10 -6.44 7.22
CA GLN A 174 8.43 -7.46 6.39
C GLN A 174 8.63 -7.25 4.88
N ILE A 175 8.78 -6.00 4.40
CA ILE A 175 9.05 -5.72 2.98
C ILE A 175 10.53 -5.91 2.63
N MET A 176 11.43 -5.67 3.59
CA MET A 176 12.87 -5.80 3.41
C MET A 176 13.39 -7.24 3.52
N GLU A 177 12.73 -8.08 4.32
CA GLU A 177 12.92 -9.53 4.31
C GLU A 177 12.48 -10.13 2.96
#